data_AF-A0A392NY21-F1
#
_entry.id   AF-A0A392NY21-F1
#
_cell.length_a   1.000
_cell.length_b   1.000
_cell.length_c   1.000
_cell.angle_alpha   90.00
_cell.angle_beta   90.00
_cell.angle_gamma   90.00
#
_symmetry.space_group_name_H-M   'P 1'
#
loop_
_entity.id
_entity.type
_entity.pdbx_description
1 polymer ?
#
loop_
_entity_poly.entity_id
_entity_poly.type
_entity_poly.pdbx_seq_one_letter_code
_entity_poly.pdbx_strand_id
1 'polypeptide(L)'
;FMEPLYSGAYPAVMVNNVGKRLPKFSRREYLMVKGSFDFIGLNYYTAYYAANVPCQQRNLSILTDSCTTYTPIRNGVPIGPKVLELKNKY
;
A
#
# COMPACT_ATOMS: atom_id res chain seq x y z
N PHE A 1 -0.64 -6.61 -2.95
CA PHE A 1 -0.24 -8.03 -2.77
C PHE A 1 -1.42 -8.92 -2.41
N MET A 2 -2.24 -8.55 -1.42
CA MET A 2 -3.31 -9.42 -0.91
C MET A 2 -4.37 -9.83 -1.93
N GLU A 3 -4.85 -8.90 -2.76
CA GLU A 3 -5.92 -9.19 -3.71
C GLU A 3 -5.56 -10.32 -4.72
N PRO A 4 -4.35 -10.32 -5.34
CA PRO A 4 -3.92 -11.48 -6.13
C PRO A 4 -3.97 -12.82 -5.41
N LEU A 5 -3.62 -12.86 -4.13
CA LEU A 5 -3.67 -14.10 -3.34
C LEU A 5 -5.12 -14.56 -3.09
N TYR A 6 -6.06 -13.64 -2.94
CA TYR A 6 -7.46 -13.97 -2.71
C TYR A 6 -8.22 -14.32 -3.99
N SER A 7 -8.16 -13.44 -5.00
CA SER A 7 -8.98 -13.53 -6.20
C SER A 7 -8.23 -13.99 -7.44
N GLY A 8 -6.89 -13.97 -7.43
CA GLY A 8 -6.03 -14.17 -8.59
C GLY A 8 -5.89 -12.91 -9.48
N ALA A 9 -6.47 -11.78 -9.09
CA ALA A 9 -6.44 -10.53 -9.85
C ALA A 9 -5.87 -9.36 -9.02
N TYR A 10 -5.50 -8.27 -9.69
CA TYR A 10 -5.15 -7.03 -8.99
C TYR A 10 -6.41 -6.27 -8.53
N PRO A 11 -6.32 -5.41 -7.49
CA PRO A 11 -7.42 -4.54 -7.10
C PRO A 11 -7.85 -3.62 -8.25
N ALA A 12 -9.15 -3.37 -8.39
CA ALA A 12 -9.69 -2.53 -9.47
C ALA A 12 -9.05 -1.12 -9.51
N VAL A 13 -8.79 -0.53 -8.34
CA VAL A 13 -8.11 0.78 -8.25
C VAL A 13 -6.69 0.74 -8.82
N MET A 14 -5.94 -0.35 -8.62
CA MET A 14 -4.61 -0.49 -9.23
C MET A 14 -4.72 -0.66 -10.74
N VAL A 15 -5.69 -1.44 -11.22
CA VAL A 15 -5.90 -1.62 -12.66
C VAL A 15 -6.20 -0.27 -13.33
N ASN A 16 -7.02 0.58 -12.70
CA ASN A 16 -7.37 1.89 -13.23
C ASN A 16 -6.23 2.91 -13.15
N ASN A 17 -5.54 3.01 -12.01
CA ASN A 17 -4.52 4.03 -11.79
C ASN A 17 -3.19 3.71 -12.48
N VAL A 18 -2.77 2.43 -12.45
CA VAL A 18 -1.49 2.00 -13.02
C VAL A 18 -1.62 1.76 -14.52
N GLY A 19 -2.78 1.26 -14.96
CA GLY A 19 -3.11 1.05 -16.36
C GLY A 19 -2.12 0.12 -17.05
N LYS A 20 -1.59 0.56 -18.20
CA LYS A 20 -0.73 -0.27 -19.08
C LYS A 20 0.59 -0.70 -18.43
N ARG A 21 1.04 -0.04 -17.37
CA ARG A 21 2.26 -0.44 -16.62
C ARG A 21 2.04 -1.65 -15.73
N LEU A 22 0.78 -1.99 -15.42
CA LEU A 22 0.45 -3.13 -14.58
C LEU A 22 0.53 -4.41 -15.41
N PRO A 23 1.39 -5.38 -15.04
CA PRO A 23 1.42 -6.68 -15.70
C PRO A 23 0.05 -7.37 -15.61
N LYS A 24 -0.23 -8.27 -16.56
CA LYS A 24 -1.43 -9.09 -16.55
C LYS A 24 -1.04 -10.53 -16.30
N PHE A 25 -1.74 -11.19 -15.38
CA PHE A 25 -1.60 -12.62 -15.21
C PHE A 25 -2.17 -13.36 -16.42
N SER A 26 -1.40 -14.32 -16.93
CA SER A 26 -1.93 -15.40 -17.75
C SER A 26 -2.89 -16.26 -16.91
N ARG A 27 -3.70 -17.08 -17.59
CA ARG A 27 -4.60 -18.03 -16.91
C ARG A 27 -3.85 -19.00 -15.99
N ARG A 28 -2.63 -19.39 -16.37
CA ARG A 28 -1.79 -20.29 -15.56
C ARG A 28 -1.29 -19.60 -14.29
N GLU A 29 -0.82 -18.36 -14.41
CA GLU A 29 -0.36 -17.59 -13.24
C GLU A 29 -1.51 -17.24 -12.29
N TYR A 30 -2.68 -16.90 -12.83
CA TYR A 30 -3.92 -16.72 -12.04
C TYR A 30 -4.21 -17.93 -11.15
N LEU A 31 -4.21 -19.14 -11.74
CA LEU A 31 -4.48 -20.38 -11.02
C LEU A 31 -3.39 -20.71 -9.99
N MET A 32 -2.16 -20.27 -10.24
CA MET A 32 -1.02 -20.53 -9.36
C MET A 32 -1.02 -19.64 -8.13
N VAL A 33 -1.42 -18.36 -8.27
CA VAL A 33 -1.35 -17.37 -7.17
C VAL A 33 -2.61 -17.38 -6.32
N LYS A 34 -3.78 -17.67 -6.91
CA LYS A 34 -5.04 -17.69 -6.15
C LYS A 34 -5.01 -18.79 -5.08
N GLY A 35 -5.17 -18.39 -3.83
CA GLY A 35 -5.18 -19.29 -2.67
C GLY A 35 -3.81 -19.86 -2.32
N SER A 36 -2.71 -19.29 -2.83
CA SER A 36 -1.35 -19.79 -2.61
C SER A 36 -0.79 -19.41 -1.23
N PHE A 37 -1.52 -19.69 -0.15
CA PHE A 37 -1.11 -19.45 1.23
C PHE A 37 -1.86 -20.36 2.21
N ASP A 38 -1.17 -20.84 3.24
CA ASP A 38 -1.80 -21.54 4.38
C ASP A 38 -2.07 -20.57 5.55
N PHE A 39 -1.21 -19.57 5.70
CA PHE A 39 -1.33 -18.49 6.68
C PHE A 39 -0.71 -17.20 6.13
N ILE A 40 -0.97 -16.07 6.79
CA ILE A 40 -0.45 -14.76 6.39
C ILE A 40 0.22 -14.11 7.59
N GLY A 41 1.53 -13.89 7.49
CA GLY A 41 2.28 -13.08 8.44
C GLY A 41 2.17 -11.59 8.11
N LEU A 42 1.93 -10.75 9.11
CA LEU A 42 1.84 -9.30 8.95
C LEU A 42 2.98 -8.62 9.71
N ASN A 43 3.84 -7.90 8.98
CA ASN A 43 4.87 -7.06 9.57
C ASN A 43 4.33 -5.64 9.72
N TYR A 44 4.26 -5.14 10.95
CA TYR A 44 3.76 -3.79 11.26
C TYR A 44 4.77 -3.04 12.13
N TYR A 45 5.17 -1.84 11.68
CA TYR A 45 6.17 -1.02 12.36
C TYR A 45 5.65 0.36 12.78
N THR A 46 4.83 0.99 11.94
CA THR A 46 4.35 2.36 12.15
C THR A 46 3.09 2.63 11.33
N ALA A 47 2.53 3.83 11.48
CA ALA A 47 1.43 4.34 10.69
C ALA A 47 1.74 5.73 10.13
N TYR A 48 0.99 6.14 9.11
CA TYR A 48 1.03 7.48 8.52
C TYR A 48 -0.39 7.98 8.30
N TYR A 49 -0.58 9.29 8.36
CA TYR A 49 -1.78 9.90 7.80
C TYR A 49 -1.67 9.92 6.28
N ALA A 50 -2.76 9.61 5.59
CA ALA A 50 -2.86 9.70 4.13
C ALA A 50 -3.91 10.74 3.75
N ALA A 51 -3.62 11.51 2.69
CA ALA A 51 -4.56 12.46 2.12
C ALA A 51 -4.55 12.36 0.59
N ASN A 52 -5.74 12.54 -0.01
CA ASN A 52 -5.89 12.56 -1.46
C ASN A 52 -5.17 13.78 -2.06
N VAL A 53 -4.50 13.58 -3.18
CA VAL A 53 -3.90 14.63 -4.00
C VAL A 53 -4.24 14.40 -5.48
N PRO A 54 -4.15 15.42 -6.35
CA PRO A 54 -4.30 15.20 -7.79
C PRO A 54 -3.31 14.14 -8.29
N CYS A 55 -3.81 13.18 -9.06
CA CYS A 55 -2.99 12.14 -9.67
C CYS A 55 -1.94 12.75 -10.61
N GLN A 56 -0.69 12.29 -10.51
CA GLN A 56 0.34 12.69 -11.48
C GLN A 56 0.02 12.11 -12.86
N GLN A 57 0.35 12.87 -13.91
CA GLN A 57 0.15 12.45 -15.31
C GLN A 57 1.46 12.16 -16.04
N ARG A 58 2.59 12.61 -15.49
CA ARG A 58 3.94 12.45 -16.05
C ARG A 58 4.86 11.86 -14.98
N ASN A 59 5.94 11.22 -15.39
CA ASN A 59 6.93 10.59 -14.49
C ASN A 59 6.29 9.60 -13.49
N LEU A 60 5.35 8.80 -14.00
CA LEU A 60 4.61 7.82 -13.20
C LEU A 60 5.56 6.80 -12.58
N SER A 61 5.32 6.48 -11.31
CA SER A 61 6.04 5.46 -10.58
C SER A 61 5.12 4.78 -9.58
N ILE A 62 5.55 3.65 -9.04
CA ILE A 62 4.81 2.95 -7.99
C ILE A 62 4.50 3.85 -6.78
N LEU A 63 5.33 4.87 -6.51
CA LEU A 63 5.13 5.81 -5.40
C LEU A 63 4.03 6.83 -5.68
N THR A 64 3.71 7.11 -6.94
CA THR A 64 2.74 8.14 -7.34
C THR A 64 1.39 7.57 -7.78
N ASP A 65 1.32 6.25 -8.02
CA ASP A 65 0.12 5.54 -8.49
C ASP A 65 -1.09 5.58 -7.54
N SER A 66 -0.83 5.82 -6.25
CA SER A 66 -1.90 5.90 -5.23
C SER A 66 -2.64 7.24 -5.24
N CYS A 67 -2.10 8.29 -5.87
CA CYS A 67 -2.64 9.65 -5.82
C CYS A 67 -2.83 10.17 -4.39
N THR A 68 -1.92 9.82 -3.50
CA THR A 68 -1.95 10.20 -2.09
C THR A 68 -0.62 10.76 -1.63
N THR A 69 -0.66 11.62 -0.62
CA THR A 69 0.52 12.01 0.17
C THR A 69 0.46 11.37 1.55
N TYR A 70 1.62 11.14 2.15
CA TYR A 70 1.76 10.51 3.47
C TYR A 70 2.55 11.42 4.41
N THR A 71 2.06 11.59 5.63
CA THR A 71 2.76 12.37 6.67
C THR A 71 2.66 11.67 8.02
N PRO A 72 3.75 11.62 8.80
CA PRO A 72 3.68 11.17 10.18
C PRO A 72 3.13 12.27 11.12
N ILE A 73 2.87 13.48 10.63
CA ILE A 73 2.47 14.64 11.44
C ILE A 73 1.15 15.22 10.93
N ARG A 74 0.23 15.53 11.86
CA ARG A 74 -1.01 16.25 11.58
C ARG A 74 -1.15 17.41 12.58
N ASN A 75 -1.32 18.63 12.08
CA ASN A 75 -1.41 19.86 12.90
C ASN A 75 -0.23 20.02 13.90
N GLY A 76 0.99 19.67 13.47
CA GLY A 76 2.19 19.71 14.32
C GLY A 76 2.32 18.53 15.31
N VAL A 77 1.32 17.66 15.41
CA VAL A 77 1.32 16.49 16.31
C VAL A 77 1.74 15.22 15.54
N PRO A 78 2.78 14.50 15.97
CA PRO A 78 3.16 13.23 15.36
C PRO A 78 2.11 12.14 15.60
N ILE A 79 2.05 11.16 14.70
CA ILE A 79 1.27 9.94 14.88
C ILE A 79 1.97 9.05 15.90
N GLY A 80 1.29 8.84 17.03
CA GLY A 80 1.83 8.10 18.16
C GLY A 80 2.86 8.89 18.99
N PRO A 81 3.21 8.37 20.19
CA PRO A 81 4.19 8.98 21.09
C PRO A 81 5.63 8.84 20.56
N LYS A 82 6.50 9.80 20.86
CA LYS A 82 7.93 9.69 20.52
C LYS A 82 8.62 8.70 21.45
N VAL A 83 9.55 7.91 20.91
CA VAL A 83 10.34 6.93 21.69
C VAL A 83 11.06 7.58 22.89
N LEU A 84 11.56 8.80 22.73
CA LEU A 84 12.22 9.54 23.81
C LEU A 84 11.26 9.94 24.95
N GLU A 85 9.98 10.19 24.65
CA GLU A 85 8.97 10.51 25.67
C GLU A 85 8.57 9.25 26.46
N LEU A 86 8.65 8.07 25.84
CA LEU A 86 8.43 6.79 26.52
C LEU A 86 9.53 6.45 27.51
N LYS A 87 10.79 6.83 27.22
CA LYS A 87 11.94 6.59 28.11
C LYS A 87 11.90 7.40 29.41
N ASN A 88 11.14 8.50 29.46
CA ASN A 88 10.98 9.32 30.66
C ASN A 88 9.75 8.91 31.49
N LYS A 89 9.03 7.86 31.08
CA LYS A 89 7.79 7.39 31.73
C LYS A 89 7.98 6.06 32.49
N TYR A 90 9.14 5.42 32.34
CA TYR A 90 9.57 4.20 33.04
C TYR A 90 11.01 4.41 33.55
#